data_AF-A0A438EB77-F1
#
_entry.id   AF-A0A438EB77-F1
#
_cell.length_a   1.000
_cell.length_b   1.000
_cell.length_c   1.000
_cell.angle_alpha   90.00
_cell.angle_beta   90.00
_cell.angle_gamma   90.00
#
_symmetry.space_group_name_H-M   'P 1'
#
loop_
_entity.id
_entity.type
_entity.pdbx_description
1 polymer ?
#
loop_
_entity_poly.entity_id
_entity_poly.type
_entity_poly.pdbx_seq_one_letter_code
_entity_poly.pdbx_strand_id
1 'polypeptide(L)'
;MELNTRRIDTSVARSETLSIINGMRYLKLGVKTEGGLNASASFVAKANPLNRAPHKRKSELHHALCNMLSNILAPLADGGKSQWPPSGVEPALTLWYDAVARIRGQLMHWMDKQSKHIPISLP
;
A
#
# COMPACT_ATOMS: atom_id res chain seq x y z
N MET A 1 6.39 -37.15 -7.02
CA MET A 1 5.88 -36.61 -5.72
C MET A 1 6.53 -35.25 -5.41
N GLU A 2 6.54 -34.30 -6.36
CA GLU A 2 7.28 -33.00 -6.21
C GLU A 2 6.40 -31.75 -6.39
N LEU A 3 5.14 -31.92 -6.80
CA LEU A 3 4.19 -30.81 -7.00
C LEU A 3 3.61 -30.28 -5.68
N ASN A 4 3.59 -31.10 -4.62
CA ASN A 4 3.04 -30.71 -3.32
C ASN A 4 4.00 -29.82 -2.52
N THR A 5 5.31 -30.01 -2.63
CA THR A 5 6.32 -29.23 -1.90
C THR A 5 6.30 -27.76 -2.33
N ARG A 6 6.33 -27.49 -3.65
CA ARG A 6 6.22 -26.13 -4.20
C ARG A 6 4.94 -25.40 -3.80
N ARG A 7 3.83 -26.14 -3.63
CA ARG A 7 2.53 -25.59 -3.26
C ARG A 7 2.45 -25.24 -1.76
N ILE A 8 3.12 -26.01 -0.91
CA ILE A 8 3.24 -25.73 0.52
C ILE A 8 4.17 -24.53 0.74
N ASP A 9 5.31 -24.47 0.06
CA ASP A 9 6.26 -23.36 0.17
C ASP A 9 5.65 -22.03 -0.26
N THR A 10 4.85 -22.03 -1.33
CA THR A 10 4.13 -20.83 -1.79
C THR A 10 3.01 -20.40 -0.83
N SER A 11 2.44 -21.33 -0.07
CA SER A 11 1.42 -21.01 0.96
C SER A 11 2.07 -20.43 2.22
N VAL A 12 3.19 -20.98 2.67
CA VAL A 12 3.94 -20.47 3.83
C VAL A 12 4.49 -19.08 3.54
N ALA A 13 5.19 -18.89 2.41
CA ALA A 13 5.72 -17.58 2.02
C ALA A 13 4.60 -16.52 1.86
N ARG A 14 3.42 -16.93 1.40
CA ARG A 14 2.24 -16.03 1.33
C ARG A 14 1.74 -15.66 2.73
N SER A 15 1.60 -16.63 3.63
CA SER A 15 1.14 -16.41 5.00
C SER A 15 2.11 -15.48 5.75
N GLU A 16 3.41 -15.72 5.64
CA GLU A 16 4.45 -14.85 6.20
C GLU A 16 4.38 -13.44 5.61
N THR A 17 4.25 -13.32 4.29
CA THR A 17 4.10 -12.01 3.62
C THR A 17 2.88 -11.25 4.16
N LEU A 18 1.74 -11.93 4.32
CA LEU A 18 0.52 -11.33 4.87
C LEU A 18 0.70 -10.95 6.34
N SER A 19 1.37 -11.78 7.13
CA SER A 19 1.68 -11.49 8.53
C SER A 19 2.54 -10.23 8.66
N ILE A 20 3.59 -10.10 7.84
CA ILE A 20 4.45 -8.91 7.79
C ILE A 20 3.64 -7.67 7.40
N ILE A 21 2.86 -7.72 6.32
CA ILE A 21 2.03 -6.59 5.86
C ILE A 21 1.03 -6.16 6.96
N ASN A 22 0.43 -7.14 7.63
CA ASN A 22 -0.49 -6.87 8.73
C ASN A 22 0.20 -6.26 9.93
N GLY A 23 1.42 -6.68 10.27
CA GLY A 23 2.23 -6.04 11.32
C GLY A 23 2.62 -4.59 10.96
N MET A 24 2.91 -4.35 9.69
CA MET A 24 3.32 -3.04 9.19
C MET A 24 2.22 -1.96 9.22
N ARG A 25 0.94 -2.34 9.36
CA ARG A 25 -0.16 -1.37 9.48
C ARG A 25 -0.02 -0.42 10.69
N TYR A 26 0.81 -0.78 11.66
CA TYR A 26 1.09 0.02 12.86
C TYR A 26 2.29 0.97 12.68
N LEU A 27 2.97 0.96 11.54
CA LEU A 27 4.05 1.88 11.24
C LEU A 27 3.52 3.32 11.19
N LYS A 28 4.28 4.25 11.77
CA LYS A 28 3.97 5.68 11.74
C LYS A 28 5.01 6.40 10.90
N LEU A 29 4.59 7.05 9.83
CA LEU A 29 5.46 7.85 8.96
C LEU A 29 5.67 9.28 9.49
N GLY A 30 5.73 9.47 10.81
CA GLY A 30 5.98 10.77 11.46
C GLY A 30 7.44 11.22 11.32
N VAL A 31 8.01 11.13 10.11
CA VAL A 31 9.38 11.48 9.78
C VAL A 31 9.49 12.99 9.54
N LYS A 32 10.52 13.62 10.11
CA LYS A 32 10.73 15.08 10.03
C LYS A 32 11.99 15.47 9.26
N THR A 33 12.81 14.49 8.92
CA THR A 33 14.05 14.69 8.17
C THR A 33 13.81 14.44 6.69
N GLU A 34 14.58 15.11 5.84
CA GLU A 34 14.53 14.92 4.38
C GLU A 34 14.76 13.45 4.01
N GLY A 35 15.78 12.81 4.58
CA GLY A 35 16.08 11.40 4.36
C GLY A 35 14.94 10.46 4.80
N GLY A 36 14.28 10.77 5.92
CA GLY A 36 13.11 10.03 6.39
C GLY A 36 11.92 10.15 5.44
N LEU A 37 11.65 11.36 4.96
CA LEU A 37 10.61 11.62 3.96
C LEU A 37 10.88 10.88 2.65
N ASN A 38 12.10 10.94 2.13
CA ASN A 38 12.50 10.22 0.92
C ASN A 38 12.34 8.70 1.07
N ALA A 39 12.75 8.14 2.22
CA ALA A 39 12.54 6.74 2.53
C ALA A 39 11.04 6.38 2.59
N SER A 40 10.23 7.24 3.21
CA SER A 40 8.78 7.04 3.29
C SER A 40 8.08 7.14 1.93
N ALA A 41 8.52 8.06 1.05
CA ALA A 41 8.01 8.16 -0.32
C ALA A 41 8.34 6.90 -1.13
N SER A 42 9.59 6.40 -1.02
CA SER A 42 10.02 5.14 -1.63
C SER A 42 9.22 3.95 -1.10
N PHE A 43 8.97 3.91 0.21
CA PHE A 43 8.14 2.89 0.84
C PHE A 43 6.73 2.87 0.27
N VAL A 44 6.05 4.03 0.26
CA VAL A 44 4.70 4.19 -0.29
C VAL A 44 4.65 3.72 -1.74
N ALA A 45 5.57 4.20 -2.58
CA ALA A 45 5.65 3.83 -4.00
C ALA A 45 5.81 2.31 -4.21
N LYS A 46 6.63 1.64 -3.40
CA LYS A 46 6.84 0.18 -3.48
C LYS A 46 5.65 -0.60 -2.92
N ALA A 47 4.96 -0.05 -1.92
CA ALA A 47 3.78 -0.65 -1.28
C ALA A 47 2.50 -0.54 -2.13
N ASN A 48 2.56 0.13 -3.29
CA ASN A 48 1.44 0.21 -4.22
C ASN A 48 0.85 -1.19 -4.51
N PRO A 49 -0.43 -1.43 -4.16
CA PRO A 49 -1.07 -2.73 -4.33
C PRO A 49 -1.03 -3.23 -5.77
N LEU A 50 -1.03 -2.33 -6.76
CA LEU A 50 -1.12 -2.65 -8.18
C LEU A 50 0.22 -3.00 -8.83
N ASN A 51 1.35 -2.82 -8.13
CA ASN A 51 2.67 -3.17 -8.68
C ASN A 51 2.89 -4.69 -8.80
N ARG A 52 2.06 -5.51 -8.15
CA ARG A 52 2.19 -6.97 -8.16
C ARG A 52 1.17 -7.57 -9.13
N ALA A 53 1.66 -8.28 -10.14
CA ALA A 53 0.79 -8.98 -11.10
C ALA A 53 -0.17 -9.95 -10.38
N PRO A 54 -1.49 -9.84 -10.62
CA PRO A 54 -2.46 -10.72 -9.98
C PRO A 54 -2.37 -12.12 -10.59
N HIS A 55 -1.78 -13.07 -9.87
CA HIS A 55 -2.13 -14.48 -10.08
C HIS A 55 -3.58 -14.67 -9.64
N LYS A 56 -4.35 -15.46 -10.40
CA LYS A 56 -5.82 -15.66 -10.35
C LYS A 56 -6.49 -15.96 -8.98
N ARG A 57 -5.77 -15.94 -7.85
CA ARG A 57 -6.26 -16.10 -6.46
C ARG A 57 -5.72 -15.04 -5.46
N LYS A 58 -5.39 -13.82 -5.91
CA LYS A 58 -4.65 -12.80 -5.12
C LYS A 58 -5.48 -11.60 -4.64
N SER A 59 -6.76 -11.72 -4.30
CA SER A 59 -7.50 -10.59 -3.68
C SER A 59 -6.91 -10.21 -2.32
N GLU A 60 -6.65 -11.19 -1.45
CA GLU A 60 -6.22 -11.01 -0.06
C GLU A 60 -4.96 -10.14 0.11
N LEU A 61 -3.94 -10.33 -0.74
CA LEU A 61 -2.70 -9.54 -0.66
C LEU A 61 -2.92 -8.07 -1.03
N HIS A 62 -3.77 -7.80 -2.03
CA HIS A 62 -4.15 -6.43 -2.38
C HIS A 62 -4.94 -5.79 -1.24
N HIS A 63 -5.87 -6.53 -0.63
CA HIS A 63 -6.63 -6.04 0.52
C HIS A 63 -5.72 -5.73 1.71
N ALA A 64 -4.76 -6.62 2.02
CA ALA A 64 -3.80 -6.39 3.09
C ALA A 64 -2.93 -5.15 2.84
N LEU A 65 -2.46 -4.93 1.61
CA LEU A 65 -1.69 -3.73 1.25
C LEU A 65 -2.54 -2.45 1.32
N CYS A 66 -3.79 -2.47 0.83
CA CYS A 66 -4.71 -1.34 0.96
C CYS A 66 -5.00 -1.02 2.42
N ASN A 67 -5.24 -2.03 3.25
CA ASN A 67 -5.48 -1.87 4.68
C ASN A 67 -4.26 -1.28 5.38
N MET A 68 -3.07 -1.82 5.11
CA MET A 68 -1.80 -1.31 5.64
C MET A 68 -1.61 0.16 5.28
N LEU A 69 -1.72 0.53 4.00
CA LEU A 69 -1.57 1.91 3.54
C LEU A 69 -2.60 2.85 4.18
N SER A 70 -3.86 2.42 4.29
CA SER A 70 -4.92 3.23 4.90
C SER A 70 -4.62 3.53 6.37
N ASN A 71 -4.16 2.54 7.14
CA ASN A 71 -3.79 2.74 8.55
C ASN A 71 -2.55 3.63 8.71
N ILE A 72 -1.58 3.52 7.80
CA ILE A 72 -0.36 4.34 7.83
C ILE A 72 -0.64 5.80 7.44
N LEU A 73 -1.50 6.03 6.44
CA LEU A 73 -1.75 7.34 5.87
C LEU A 73 -2.87 8.12 6.58
N ALA A 74 -3.87 7.44 7.17
CA ALA A 74 -4.99 8.12 7.83
C ALA A 74 -4.55 9.12 8.93
N PRO A 75 -3.62 8.78 9.85
CA PRO A 75 -3.17 9.73 10.87
C PRO A 75 -2.45 10.97 10.31
N LEU A 76 -1.95 10.92 9.07
CA LEU A 76 -1.32 12.05 8.39
C LEU A 76 -2.36 12.96 7.71
N ALA A 77 -3.46 12.37 7.23
CA ALA A 77 -4.56 13.11 6.61
C ALA A 77 -5.33 13.95 7.63
N ASP A 78 -5.46 13.46 8.86
CA ASP A 78 -6.10 14.18 9.98
C ASP A 78 -5.19 15.30 10.56
N GLY A 79 -4.07 15.64 9.90
CA GLY A 79 -3.11 16.66 10.36
C GLY A 79 -2.19 16.20 11.50
N GLY A 80 -2.27 14.94 11.91
CA GLY A 80 -1.59 14.43 13.11
C GLY A 80 -1.87 15.28 14.35
N LYS A 81 -1.08 15.12 15.42
CA LYS A 81 -1.10 16.05 16.57
C LYS A 81 -0.43 17.40 16.20
N SER A 82 -0.82 18.02 15.08
CA SER A 82 -0.28 19.29 14.57
C SER A 82 1.18 19.23 14.09
N GLN A 83 1.74 18.03 13.86
CA GLN A 83 3.16 17.83 13.55
C GLN A 83 3.44 17.37 12.10
N TRP A 84 2.40 17.26 11.28
CA TRP A 84 2.52 16.95 9.86
C TRP A 84 1.77 18.02 9.03
N PRO A 85 2.37 18.53 7.94
CA PRO A 85 3.70 18.19 7.42
C PRO A 85 4.86 18.83 8.21
N PRO A 86 6.06 18.23 8.18
CA PRO A 86 7.28 18.85 8.73
C PRO A 86 7.70 20.08 7.91
N SER A 87 8.14 21.14 8.59
CA SER A 87 8.65 22.37 7.95
C SER A 87 10.12 22.25 7.52
N GLY A 88 10.51 22.94 6.46
CA GLY A 88 11.92 23.07 6.03
C GLY A 88 12.44 21.88 5.21
N VAL A 89 11.53 21.03 4.73
CA VAL A 89 11.84 19.82 3.91
C VAL A 89 10.96 19.76 2.66
N GLU A 90 10.59 20.91 2.11
CA GLU A 90 9.67 21.06 0.97
C GLU A 90 10.00 20.18 -0.25
N PRO A 91 11.28 20.00 -0.67
CA PRO A 91 11.60 19.13 -1.80
C PRO A 91 11.21 17.67 -1.55
N ALA A 92 11.55 17.11 -0.39
CA ALA A 92 11.21 15.74 -0.04
C ALA A 92 9.71 15.56 0.24
N LEU A 93 9.05 16.60 0.79
CA LEU A 93 7.61 16.61 0.99
C LEU A 93 6.85 16.59 -0.34
N THR A 94 7.33 17.33 -1.36
CA THR A 94 6.79 17.29 -2.73
C THR A 94 6.87 15.87 -3.30
N LEU A 95 8.05 15.22 -3.21
CA LEU A 95 8.22 13.84 -3.67
C LEU A 95 7.29 12.85 -2.96
N TRP A 96 7.06 13.08 -1.67
CA TRP A 96 6.14 12.27 -0.88
C TRP A 96 4.70 12.41 -1.36
N TYR A 97 4.23 13.65 -1.55
CA TYR A 97 2.88 13.91 -2.07
C TYR A 97 2.69 13.32 -3.47
N ASP A 98 3.69 13.42 -4.34
CA ASP A 98 3.67 12.82 -5.67
C ASP A 98 3.54 11.30 -5.61
N ALA A 99 4.25 10.64 -4.70
CA ALA A 99 4.16 9.19 -4.50
C ALA A 99 2.74 8.78 -4.07
N VAL A 100 2.14 9.49 -3.12
CA VAL A 100 0.76 9.24 -2.66
C VAL A 100 -0.26 9.51 -3.78
N ALA A 101 -0.12 10.64 -4.48
CA ALA A 101 -1.01 11.02 -5.57
C ALA A 101 -0.98 10.00 -6.73
N ARG A 102 0.20 9.46 -7.05
CA ARG A 102 0.38 8.43 -8.07
C ARG A 102 -0.39 7.16 -7.73
N ILE A 103 -0.28 6.66 -6.50
CA ILE A 103 -1.00 5.46 -6.05
C ILE A 103 -2.51 5.71 -6.11
N ARG A 104 -2.97 6.86 -5.60
CA ARG A 104 -4.39 7.24 -5.68
C ARG A 104 -4.89 7.21 -7.12
N GLY A 105 -4.18 7.86 -8.05
CA GLY A 105 -4.56 7.88 -9.46
C GLY A 105 -4.61 6.49 -10.11
N GLN A 106 -3.62 5.64 -9.81
CA GLN A 106 -3.60 4.27 -10.31
C GLN A 106 -4.74 3.42 -9.74
N LEU A 107 -5.04 3.55 -8.45
CA LEU A 107 -6.19 2.88 -7.81
C LEU A 107 -7.52 3.35 -8.39
N MET A 108 -7.70 4.66 -8.61
CA MET A 108 -8.91 5.21 -9.22
C MET A 108 -9.11 4.65 -10.64
N HIS A 109 -8.06 4.65 -11.46
CA HIS A 109 -8.11 4.06 -12.81
C HIS A 109 -8.39 2.56 -12.80
N TRP A 110 -7.78 1.83 -11.86
CA TRP A 110 -8.03 0.41 -11.70
C TRP A 110 -9.48 0.13 -11.29
N MET A 111 -10.03 0.90 -10.35
CA MET A 111 -11.43 0.79 -9.93
C MET A 111 -12.37 1.03 -11.11
N ASP A 112 -12.18 2.10 -11.90
CA ASP A 112 -12.99 2.36 -13.09
C ASP A 112 -12.98 1.19 -14.09
N LYS A 113 -11.81 0.56 -14.30
CA LYS A 113 -11.69 -0.64 -15.13
C LYS A 113 -12.42 -1.85 -14.56
N GLN A 114 -12.36 -2.07 -13.25
CA GLN A 114 -13.05 -3.20 -12.61
C GLN A 114 -14.57 -2.99 -12.56
N SER A 115 -15.04 -1.75 -12.37
CA SER A 115 -16.47 -1.41 -12.34
C SER A 115 -17.19 -1.77 -13.64
N LYS A 116 -16.50 -1.72 -14.79
CA LYS A 116 -17.03 -2.14 -16.11
C LYS A 116 -17.24 -3.67 -16.22
N HIS A 117 -16.71 -4.45 -15.28
CA HIS A 117 -16.82 -5.90 -15.21
C HIS A 117 -17.68 -6.41 -14.04
N ILE A 118 -18.37 -5.52 -13.31
CA ILE A 118 -19.42 -5.92 -12.37
C ILE A 118 -20.71 -6.00 -13.18
N PRO A 119 -21.21 -7.18 -13.58
CA PRO A 119 -22.61 -7.24 -13.98
C PRO A 119 -23.41 -6.79 -12.76
N ILE A 120 -24.34 -5.87 -13.00
CA ILE A 120 -25.36 -5.48 -12.03
C ILE A 120 -26.11 -6.76 -11.65
N SER A 121 -25.62 -7.43 -10.61
CA SER A 121 -26.27 -8.54 -9.93
C SER A 121 -26.45 -8.10 -8.48
N LEU A 122 -27.20 -7.02 -8.28
CA LEU A 122 -27.97 -6.87 -7.06
C LEU A 122 -29.35 -7.49 -7.35
N PRO A 123 -29.88 -8.33 -6.44
CA PRO A 123 -31.26 -8.82 -6.52
C PRO A 123 -32.28 -7.68 -6.42
#